data_AF-A0A1S8WGU2-F1
#
_entry.id   AF-A0A1S8WGU2-F1
#
_cell.length_a   1.000
_cell.length_b   1.000
_cell.length_c   1.000
_cell.angle_alpha   90.00
_cell.angle_beta   90.00
_cell.angle_gamma   90.00
#
_symmetry.space_group_name_H-M   'P 1'
#
loop_
_entity.id
_entity.type
_entity.pdbx_description
1 polymer ?
#
loop_
_entity_poly.entity_id
_entity_poly.type
_entity_poly.pdbx_seq_one_letter_code
_entity_poly.pdbx_strand_id
1 'polypeptide(L)' 'MTWYAKRLGLAYVYNLTEVYMLQDRSPNLADSWVFLESRLADLRSMKQMDTVGIAAIKLLGIALPAMQTLISISSRKYC' A
#
# COMPACT_ATOMS: atom_id res chain seq x y z
N MET A 1 -4.51 -5.71 -2.16
CA MET A 1 -4.32 -6.79 -1.16
C MET A 1 -5.22 -7.98 -1.45
N THR A 2 -4.63 -9.05 -1.94
CA THR A 2 -5.29 -10.34 -2.20
C THR A 2 -5.68 -11.04 -0.88
N TRP A 3 -6.57 -12.04 -0.95
CA TRP A 3 -6.95 -12.88 0.21
C TRP A 3 -5.74 -13.49 0.92
N TYR A 4 -4.75 -13.94 0.15
CA TYR A 4 -3.51 -14.53 0.67
C TYR A 4 -2.63 -13.49 1.37
N ALA A 5 -2.54 -12.28 0.82
CA ALA A 5 -1.78 -11.20 1.45
C ALA A 5 -2.34 -10.83 2.84
N LYS A 6 -3.67 -10.84 3.00
CA LYS A 6 -4.30 -10.61 4.33
C LYS A 6 -3.92 -11.69 5.33
N ARG A 7 -3.95 -12.96 4.92
CA ARG A 7 -3.59 -14.10 5.78
C ARG A 7 -2.11 -14.11 6.14
N LEU A 8 -1.23 -13.86 5.17
CA LEU A 8 0.22 -13.80 5.38
C LEU A 8 0.58 -12.62 6.29
N GLY A 9 0.00 -11.43 6.07
CA GLY A 9 0.21 -10.27 6.92
C GLY A 9 -0.24 -10.53 8.37
N LEU A 10 -1.39 -11.17 8.56
CA LEU A 10 -1.88 -11.54 9.88
C LEU A 10 -0.97 -12.56 10.57
N ALA A 11 -0.63 -13.66 9.89
CA ALA A 11 0.24 -14.70 10.44
C ALA A 11 1.64 -14.15 10.81
N TYR A 12 2.18 -13.24 9.99
CA TYR A 12 3.45 -12.58 10.25
C TYR A 12 3.41 -11.72 11.53
N VAL A 13 2.38 -10.88 11.66
CA VAL A 13 2.20 -10.04 12.86
C VAL A 13 2.04 -10.92 14.11
N TYR A 14 1.21 -11.97 14.04
CA TYR A 14 1.04 -12.90 15.16
C TYR A 14 2.33 -13.55 15.61
N ASN A 15 3.09 -14.15 14.68
CA ASN A 15 4.35 -14.84 15.02
C ASN A 15 5.37 -13.89 15.65
N LEU A 16 5.46 -12.64 15.15
CA LEU A 16 6.35 -11.63 15.73
C LEU A 16 5.90 -11.21 17.13
N THR A 17 4.60 -10.97 17.32
CA THR A 17 4.07 -10.56 18.62
C THR A 17 4.23 -11.68 19.66
N GLU A 18 4.05 -12.94 19.28
CA GLU A 18 4.27 -14.09 20.18
C GLU A 18 5.72 -14.15 20.69
N VAL A 19 6.71 -14.05 19.78
CA VAL A 19 8.12 -14.04 20.15
C VAL A 19 8.47 -12.83 21.03
N TYR A 20 7.89 -11.66 20.74
CA TYR A 20 8.13 -10.43 21.51
C TYR A 20 7.51 -10.51 22.91
N MET A 21 6.30 -11.06 23.03
CA MET A 21 5.59 -11.25 24.31
C MET A 21 6.36 -12.15 25.27
N LEU A 22 7.11 -13.14 24.77
CA LEU A 22 7.94 -14.01 25.62
C LEU A 22 9.12 -13.27 26.27
N GLN A 23 9.54 -12.15 25.70
CA GLN A 23 10.67 -11.36 26.18
C GLN A 23 10.22 -10.14 26.99
N ASP A 24 8.94 -9.80 26.94
CA ASP A 24 8.38 -8.64 27.60
C ASP A 24 8.23 -8.89 29.12
N ARG A 25 8.86 -8.01 29.91
CA ARG A 25 8.72 -7.99 31.39
C ARG A 25 7.95 -6.75 31.88
N SER A 26 7.35 -5.98 30.97
CA SER A 26 6.57 -4.80 31.31
C SER A 26 5.27 -5.18 32.04
N PRO A 27 4.77 -4.33 32.96
CA PRO A 27 3.50 -4.56 33.62
C PRO A 27 2.37 -4.59 32.57
N ASN A 28 1.56 -5.64 32.59
CA ASN A 28 0.44 -5.87 31.67
C ASN A 28 0.81 -5.96 30.17
N LEU A 29 2.06 -6.29 29.83
CA LEU A 29 2.51 -6.44 28.45
C LEU A 29 2.30 -5.16 27.61
N ALA A 30 2.41 -3.99 28.25
CA ALA A 30 2.15 -2.70 27.60
C ALA A 30 3.02 -2.51 26.34
N ASP A 31 4.29 -2.91 26.40
CA ASP A 31 5.23 -2.79 25.29
C ASP A 31 4.86 -3.71 24.12
N SER A 32 4.37 -4.92 24.41
CA SER A 32 3.88 -5.85 23.38
C SER A 32 2.66 -5.32 22.63
N TRP A 33 1.74 -4.63 23.31
CA TRP A 33 0.57 -4.02 22.67
C TRP A 33 0.95 -2.85 21.75
N VAL A 34 1.88 -2.00 22.19
CA VAL A 34 2.42 -0.91 21.37
C VAL A 34 3.16 -1.45 20.14
N PHE A 35 3.93 -2.53 20.30
CA PHE A 35 4.59 -3.20 19.20
C PHE A 35 3.60 -3.77 18.18
N LEU A 36 2.54 -4.45 18.64
CA LEU A 36 1.47 -4.98 17.80
C LEU A 36 0.80 -3.88 16.98
N GLU A 37 0.43 -2.77 17.62
CA GLU A 37 -0.24 -1.65 16.96
C GLU A 37 0.64 -1.00 15.89
N SER A 38 1.94 -0.84 16.17
CA SER A 38 2.91 -0.31 15.21
C SER A 38 2.98 -1.16 13.94
N ARG A 39 3.05 -2.50 14.07
CA ARG A 39 3.08 -3.40 12.91
C ARG A 39 1.78 -3.42 12.13
N LEU A 40 0.65 -3.27 12.81
CA LEU A 40 -0.65 -3.16 12.16
C LEU A 40 -0.82 -1.82 11.42
N ALA A 41 -0.20 -0.74 11.91
CA ALA A 41 -0.12 0.54 11.22
C ALA A 41 0.75 0.43 9.96
N ASP A 42 1.90 -0.25 10.03
CA ASP A 42 2.77 -0.50 8.87
C ASP A 42 2.02 -1.25 7.75
N LEU A 43 1.31 -2.35 8.07
CA LEU A 43 0.52 -3.09 7.08
C LEU A 43 -0.58 -2.24 6.44
N ARG A 44 -1.18 -1.32 7.21
CA ARG A 44 -2.17 -0.37 6.68
C ARG A 44 -1.53 0.66 5.76
N SER A 45 -0.36 1.17 6.12
CA SER A 45 0.41 2.11 5.30
C SER A 45 0.83 1.50 3.96
N MET A 46 1.30 0.24 3.96
CA MET A 46 1.65 -0.49 2.74
C MET A 46 0.47 -0.61 1.77
N LYS A 47 -0.75 -0.87 2.28
CA LYS A 47 -1.96 -0.90 1.46
C LYS A 47 -2.25 0.46 0.81
N GLN A 48 -1.95 1.57 1.50
CA GLN A 48 -2.19 2.92 1.01
C GLN A 48 -1.19 3.29 -0.11
N MET A 49 0.07 2.85 0.00
CA MET A 49 1.10 3.11 -1.01
C MET A 49 0.78 2.49 -2.37
N ASP A 50 0.23 1.26 -2.40
CA ASP A 50 -0.21 0.61 -3.64
C ASP A 50 -1.24 1.45 -4.40
N THR A 51 -2.17 2.08 -3.68
CA THR A 51 -3.22 2.89 -4.31
C THR A 51 -2.71 4.24 -4.83
N VAL A 52 -1.78 4.87 -4.12
CA VAL A 52 -1.26 6.20 -4.51
C VAL A 52 -0.35 6.08 -5.74
N GLY A 53 0.52 5.06 -5.80
CA GLY A 53 1.39 4.81 -6.94
C GLY A 53 0.62 4.47 -8.22
N ILE A 54 -0.40 3.61 -8.11
CA ILE A 54 -1.24 3.24 -9.26
C ILE A 54 -2.15 4.40 -9.71
N ALA A 55 -2.63 5.24 -8.78
CA ALA A 55 -3.45 6.40 -9.14
C ALA A 55 -2.68 7.39 -10.01
N ALA A 56 -1.41 7.68 -9.68
CA ALA A 56 -0.57 8.56 -10.50
C ALA A 56 -0.33 8.00 -11.91
N ILE A 57 -0.01 6.70 -12.03
CA ILE A 57 0.19 6.04 -13.33
C ILE A 57 -1.10 6.04 -14.16
N LYS A 58 -2.26 5.85 -13.53
CA LYS A 58 -3.56 5.88 -14.20
C LYS A 58 -3.90 7.26 -14.75
N LEU A 59 -3.58 8.33 -14.01
CA LEU A 59 -3.74 9.72 -14.48
C LEU A 59 -2.80 10.05 -15.65
N LEU A 60 -1.58 9.51 -15.65
CA LEU A 60 -0.66 9.68 -16.77
C LEU A 60 -1.15 8.94 -18.03
N GLY A 61 -1.71 7.74 -17.85
CA GLY A 61 -2.20 6.90 -18.94
C GLY A 61 -3.38 7.49 -19.72
N ILE A 62 -4.28 8.23 -19.06
CA ILE A 62 -5.39 8.92 -19.75
C ILE A 62 -4.95 10.18 -20.51
N ALA A 63 -3.84 10.82 -20.12
CA ALA A 63 -3.37 12.05 -20.74
C ALA A 63 -2.65 11.83 -22.09
N LEU A 64 -1.95 10.70 -22.26
CA LEU A 64 -1.22 10.35 -23.47
C LEU A 64 -2.11 10.29 -24.75
N PRO A 65 -3.23 9.55 -24.78
CA PRO A 65 -4.04 9.41 -25.99
C PRO A 65 -4.75 10.71 -26.38
N ALA A 66 -5.10 11.55 -25.40
CA ALA A 66 -5.72 12.85 -25.64
C ALA A 66 -4.76 13.83 -26.34
N MET A 67 -3.48 13.84 -25.96
CA MET A 67 -2.46 14.62 -26.67
C MET A 67 -2.28 14.18 -28.12
N GLN A 68 -2.25 12.86 -28.37
CA GLN A 68 -2.10 12.31 -29.72
C GLN A 68 -3.29 12.65 -30.63
N THR A 69 -4.52 12.68 -30.09
CA THR A 69 -5.71 13.05 -30.86
C THR A 69 -5.68 14.52 -31.27
N LEU A 70 -5.26 15.42 -30.38
CA LEU A 70 -5.13 16.84 -30.69
C LEU A 70 -4.07 17.10 -31.77
N ILE A 71 -2.92 16.42 -31.71
CA ILE A 71 -1.87 16.50 -32.75
C ILE A 71 -2.38 15.96 -34.09
N SER A 72 -3.10 14.84 -34.08
CA SER A 72 -3.69 14.25 -35.29
C SER A 72 -4.75 15.16 -35.92
N ILE A 73 -5.54 15.87 -35.10
CA ILE A 73 -6.54 16.83 -35.57
C ILE A 73 -5.88 18.10 -36.13
N SER A 74 -4.78 18.59 -35.52
CA SER A 74 -4.07 19.75 -36.06
C SER A 74 -3.44 19.44 -37.42
N SER A 75 -2.84 18.26 -37.61
CA SER A 75 -2.24 17.88 -38.90
C SER A 75 -3.25 17.72 -40.04
N ARG A 76 -4.54 17.54 -39.75
CA ARG A 76 -5.60 17.38 -40.76
C ARG A 76 -6.13 18.72 -41.31
N LYS A 77 -5.81 19.85 -40.67
CA LYS A 77 -6.22 21.20 -41.12
C LYS A 77 -5.23 21.87 -42.09
N TYR A 78 -4.05 21.28 -42.30
CA TYR A 78 -2.99 21.81 -43.15
C TYR A 78 -2.79 20.99 -44.45
N CYS A 79 -3.75 20.12 -44.80
CA CYS A 79 -3.85 19.45 -46.10
C CYS A 79 -5.12 19.89 -46.82
#